data_AF-A0A329ZA62-F1
#
_entry.id   AF-A0A329ZA62-F1
#
_cell.length_a   1.000
_cell.length_b   1.000
_cell.length_c   1.000
_cell.angle_alpha   90.00
_cell.angle_beta   90.00
_cell.angle_gamma   90.00
#
_symmetry.space_group_name_H-M   'P 1'
#
loop_
_entity.id
_entity.type
_entity.pdbx_description
1 polymer ?
#
loop_
_entity_poly.entity_id
_entity_poly.type
_entity_poly.pdbx_seq_one_letter_code
_entity_poly.pdbx_strand_id
1 'polypeptide(L)'
;MRFFSNQAMVFYPLFLKEYDKENIHDFLEDKICKILNLRRDCEYFLHYFYDKDCFYCLLINKEILLQGIKDFREFLTHPAFLAYRLVNQEQQFILMLHFCEKLEITLVGYFKGQITFLQSFNELQDSLEKSQEIFHNYPNANFYFWDTQGQTQEESLGNLIKWEVLNPKLEDLTLEESWNFNPLEKPIPFWKQKMGITLLSGATGVICGLLYPLFLSLLIFLENKNHENLKAQIENQNKALQTQMQNYTMLQKESVALQEKYETLKQSFKDNEQFLQKFLHTNPRITQFFDKINPLLELQKIKIAYFNSKQDVFEILFVGANVIEFLELLEQNHLAHLESLEEIEGFYFVRIKV
;
A
#
# COMPACT_ATOMS: atom_id res chain seq x y z
N MET A 1 -41.40 35.10 -15.31
CA MET A 1 -41.08 34.01 -16.24
C MET A 1 -41.19 34.56 -17.66
N ARG A 2 -40.23 34.30 -18.55
CA ARG A 2 -40.32 34.72 -19.97
C ARG A 2 -40.41 33.49 -20.86
N PHE A 3 -41.20 33.59 -21.92
CA PHE A 3 -41.25 32.55 -22.94
C PHE A 3 -40.12 32.74 -23.95
N PHE A 4 -39.54 31.62 -24.41
CA PHE A 4 -38.57 31.61 -25.48
C PHE A 4 -39.21 31.12 -26.79
N SER A 5 -38.61 31.46 -27.93
CA SER A 5 -39.14 31.12 -29.25
C SER A 5 -39.01 29.64 -29.59
N ASN A 6 -39.97 29.11 -30.36
CA ASN A 6 -39.92 27.82 -31.03
C ASN A 6 -38.61 27.58 -31.81
N GLN A 7 -37.95 28.63 -32.29
CA GLN A 7 -36.67 28.52 -32.99
C GLN A 7 -35.57 27.88 -32.14
N ALA A 8 -35.67 27.97 -30.81
CA ALA A 8 -34.74 27.31 -29.91
C ALA A 8 -35.02 25.81 -29.78
N MET A 9 -36.21 25.31 -30.16
CA MET A 9 -36.60 23.91 -29.97
C MET A 9 -36.48 23.10 -31.25
N VAL A 10 -35.95 21.90 -31.11
CA VAL A 10 -35.97 20.87 -32.15
C VAL A 10 -36.54 19.60 -31.53
N PHE A 11 -37.63 19.11 -32.10
CA PHE A 11 -38.23 17.83 -31.71
C PHE A 11 -38.03 16.81 -32.81
N TYR A 12 -37.58 15.61 -32.46
CA TYR A 12 -37.35 14.55 -33.43
C TYR A 12 -37.63 13.16 -32.83
N PRO A 13 -38.61 12.42 -33.37
CA PRO A 13 -38.79 11.01 -33.04
C PRO A 13 -37.75 10.16 -33.79
N LEU A 14 -36.92 9.44 -33.03
CA LEU A 14 -35.80 8.66 -33.54
C LEU A 14 -36.02 7.16 -33.27
N PHE A 15 -36.22 6.39 -34.35
CA PHE A 15 -36.32 4.94 -34.29
C PHE A 15 -34.93 4.30 -34.36
N LEU A 16 -34.54 3.57 -33.31
CA LEU A 16 -33.22 2.95 -33.21
C LEU A 16 -33.35 1.46 -32.89
N LYS A 17 -32.63 0.64 -33.67
CA LYS A 17 -32.48 -0.80 -33.39
C LYS A 17 -31.33 -1.08 -32.43
N GLU A 18 -30.28 -0.26 -32.48
CA GLU A 18 -29.08 -0.39 -31.66
C GLU A 18 -28.61 1.00 -31.21
N TYR A 19 -28.21 1.09 -29.95
CA TYR A 19 -27.73 2.33 -29.33
C TYR A 19 -26.77 2.04 -28.18
N ASP A 20 -25.86 2.98 -27.95
CA ASP A 20 -24.93 2.94 -26.82
C ASP A 20 -25.69 3.25 -25.53
N LYS A 21 -25.84 2.26 -24.65
CA LYS A 21 -26.54 2.43 -23.37
C LYS A 21 -25.74 3.22 -22.35
N GLU A 22 -24.41 3.15 -22.40
CA GLU A 22 -23.55 3.84 -21.44
C GLU A 22 -23.50 5.34 -21.73
N ASN A 23 -23.74 5.74 -22.98
CA ASN A 23 -23.69 7.12 -23.40
C ASN A 23 -24.87 7.56 -24.28
N ILE A 24 -26.08 7.15 -23.90
CA ILE A 24 -27.28 7.38 -24.69
C ILE A 24 -27.58 8.86 -24.97
N HIS A 25 -27.26 9.75 -24.03
CA HIS A 25 -27.51 11.19 -24.17
C HIS A 25 -26.65 11.79 -25.30
N ASP A 26 -25.32 11.72 -25.20
CA ASP A 26 -24.40 12.18 -26.24
C ASP A 26 -24.68 11.49 -27.59
N PHE A 27 -25.04 10.20 -27.57
CA PHE A 27 -25.36 9.44 -28.78
C PHE A 27 -26.61 9.98 -29.49
N LEU A 28 -27.71 10.21 -28.76
CA LEU A 28 -28.95 10.75 -29.33
C LEU A 28 -28.72 12.16 -29.87
N GLU A 29 -27.99 13.00 -29.14
CA GLU A 29 -27.65 14.35 -29.59
C GLU A 29 -26.87 14.33 -30.90
N ASP A 30 -25.74 13.61 -30.99
CA ASP A 30 -24.94 13.55 -32.23
C ASP A 30 -25.75 12.96 -33.40
N LYS A 31 -26.57 11.94 -33.15
CA LYS A 31 -27.44 11.37 -34.19
C LYS A 31 -28.44 12.37 -34.72
N ILE A 32 -29.14 13.09 -33.85
CA ILE A 32 -30.16 14.05 -34.26
C ILE A 32 -29.51 15.25 -34.96
N CYS A 33 -28.41 15.77 -34.39
CA CYS A 33 -27.65 16.84 -35.03
C CYS A 33 -27.13 16.44 -36.40
N LYS A 34 -26.69 15.18 -36.58
CA LYS A 34 -26.29 14.65 -37.88
C LYS A 34 -27.44 14.52 -38.87
N ILE A 35 -28.59 13.98 -38.44
CA ILE A 35 -29.76 13.74 -39.29
C ILE A 35 -30.37 15.06 -39.77
N LEU A 36 -30.53 16.01 -38.85
CA LEU A 36 -31.16 17.31 -39.11
C LEU A 36 -30.16 18.37 -39.58
N ASN A 37 -28.89 17.99 -39.78
CA ASN A 37 -27.80 18.89 -40.15
C ASN A 37 -27.71 20.14 -39.24
N LEU A 38 -27.88 19.92 -37.94
CA LEU A 38 -27.71 20.96 -36.92
C LEU A 38 -26.23 21.22 -36.68
N ARG A 39 -25.95 22.42 -36.16
CA ARG A 39 -24.62 22.81 -35.70
C ARG A 39 -24.18 21.88 -34.57
N ARG A 40 -22.97 21.34 -34.66
CA ARG A 40 -22.42 20.43 -33.62
C ARG A 40 -21.44 21.14 -32.68
N ASP A 41 -21.12 22.38 -33.00
CA ASP A 41 -20.34 23.32 -32.19
C ASP A 41 -21.20 24.05 -31.16
N CYS A 42 -22.54 23.96 -31.26
CA CYS A 42 -23.48 24.52 -30.29
C CYS A 42 -23.74 23.55 -29.13
N GLU A 43 -24.01 24.10 -27.94
CA GLU A 43 -24.51 23.32 -26.80
C GLU A 43 -26.05 23.18 -26.87
N TYR A 44 -26.56 21.95 -26.71
CA TYR A 44 -27.99 21.68 -26.61
C TYR A 44 -28.37 21.15 -25.23
N PHE A 45 -29.52 21.58 -24.72
CA PHE A 45 -30.22 20.83 -23.68
C PHE A 45 -31.02 19.73 -24.36
N LEU A 46 -30.60 18.47 -24.20
CA LEU A 46 -31.35 17.32 -24.69
C LEU A 46 -32.18 16.69 -23.58
N HIS A 47 -33.46 16.51 -23.86
CA HIS A 47 -34.35 15.60 -23.14
C HIS A 47 -34.88 14.53 -24.08
N TYR A 48 -35.13 13.33 -23.55
CA TYR A 48 -35.69 12.24 -24.34
C TYR A 48 -36.61 11.36 -23.49
N PHE A 49 -37.60 10.78 -24.16
CA PHE A 49 -38.47 9.75 -23.64
C PHE A 49 -38.46 8.55 -24.61
N TYR A 50 -38.42 7.33 -24.09
CA TYR A 50 -38.41 6.12 -24.90
C TYR A 50 -39.72 5.35 -24.73
N ASP A 51 -40.43 5.12 -25.83
CA ASP A 51 -41.63 4.26 -25.88
C ASP A 51 -41.68 3.53 -27.22
N LYS A 52 -42.08 2.25 -27.20
CA LYS A 52 -42.30 1.40 -28.37
C LYS A 52 -41.22 1.54 -29.46
N ASP A 53 -39.95 1.35 -29.09
CA ASP A 53 -38.80 1.42 -30.01
C ASP A 53 -38.54 2.79 -30.66
N CYS A 54 -39.11 3.85 -30.09
CA CYS A 54 -38.91 5.23 -30.51
C CYS A 54 -38.37 6.08 -29.36
N PHE A 55 -37.31 6.84 -29.62
CA PHE A 55 -36.86 7.92 -28.76
C PHE A 55 -37.51 9.23 -29.21
N TYR A 56 -38.40 9.78 -28.39
CA TYR A 56 -38.96 11.11 -28.57
C TYR A 56 -37.99 12.13 -27.97
N CYS A 57 -37.18 12.74 -28.82
CA CYS A 57 -36.10 13.61 -28.39
C CYS A 57 -36.46 15.08 -28.61
N LEU A 58 -36.14 15.89 -27.61
CA LEU A 58 -36.29 17.32 -27.62
C LEU A 58 -34.93 17.96 -27.33
N LEU A 59 -34.40 18.71 -28.29
CA LEU A 59 -33.18 19.48 -28.19
C LEU A 59 -33.53 20.95 -28.08
N ILE A 60 -32.89 21.67 -27.17
CA ILE A 60 -33.06 23.11 -27.01
C ILE A 60 -31.70 23.79 -27.19
N ASN A 61 -31.58 24.63 -28.20
CA ASN A 61 -30.35 25.32 -28.53
C ASN A 61 -30.02 26.40 -27.49
N LYS A 62 -28.97 26.17 -26.70
CA LYS A 62 -28.57 27.07 -25.62
C LYS A 62 -28.11 28.43 -26.15
N GLU A 63 -27.47 28.48 -27.32
CA GLU A 63 -27.02 29.75 -27.91
C GLU A 63 -28.18 30.67 -28.27
N ILE A 64 -29.28 30.11 -28.77
CA ILE A 64 -30.49 30.88 -29.07
C ILE A 64 -31.09 31.42 -27.76
N LEU A 65 -31.11 30.60 -26.70
CA LEU A 65 -31.58 31.05 -25.38
C LEU A 65 -30.70 32.18 -24.79
N LEU A 66 -29.38 32.15 -25.00
CA LEU A 66 -28.45 33.17 -24.52
C LEU A 66 -28.78 34.57 -25.04
N GLN A 67 -29.36 34.69 -26.24
CA GLN A 67 -29.72 35.99 -26.81
C GLN A 67 -30.82 36.69 -26.02
N GLY A 68 -31.66 35.94 -25.30
CA GLY A 68 -32.82 36.45 -24.57
C GLY A 68 -32.59 36.77 -23.09
N ILE A 69 -31.37 36.60 -22.57
CA ILE A 69 -31.07 36.70 -21.13
C ILE A 69 -29.93 37.67 -20.84
N LYS A 70 -30.10 38.49 -19.80
CA LYS A 70 -29.07 39.44 -19.33
C LYS A 70 -28.52 39.13 -17.94
N ASP A 71 -29.28 38.43 -17.10
CA ASP A 71 -28.92 38.13 -15.71
C ASP A 71 -29.07 36.62 -15.44
N PHE A 72 -28.15 36.05 -14.65
CA PHE A 72 -28.19 34.65 -14.21
C PHE A 72 -29.42 34.30 -13.35
N ARG A 73 -30.19 35.28 -12.88
CA ARG A 73 -31.45 35.08 -12.16
C ARG A 73 -32.65 34.96 -13.10
N GLU A 74 -32.50 35.30 -14.37
CA GLU A 74 -33.57 35.16 -15.37
C GLU A 74 -33.63 33.70 -15.86
N PHE A 75 -34.84 33.14 -15.88
CA PHE A 75 -35.12 31.81 -16.41
C PHE A 75 -36.12 31.92 -17.57
N LEU A 76 -35.89 31.10 -18.59
CA LEU A 76 -36.77 30.97 -19.74
C LEU A 76 -37.57 29.67 -19.67
N THR A 77 -38.80 29.67 -20.17
CA THR A 77 -39.59 28.45 -20.38
C THR A 77 -40.32 28.51 -21.71
N HIS A 78 -41.02 27.44 -22.07
CA HIS A 78 -41.91 27.42 -23.22
C HIS A 78 -43.32 27.01 -22.79
N PRO A 79 -44.40 27.60 -23.34
CA PRO A 79 -45.77 27.21 -23.03
C PRO A 79 -46.04 25.71 -23.17
N ALA A 80 -45.38 25.04 -24.11
CA ALA A 80 -45.43 23.58 -24.23
C ALA A 80 -45.19 22.92 -22.87
N PHE A 81 -44.08 23.19 -22.19
CA PHE A 81 -43.76 22.52 -20.92
C PHE A 81 -44.72 22.82 -19.76
N LEU A 82 -45.50 23.89 -19.88
CA LEU A 82 -46.52 24.25 -18.91
C LEU A 82 -47.87 23.59 -19.22
N ALA A 83 -48.19 23.41 -20.49
CA ALA A 83 -49.50 23.00 -20.96
C ALA A 83 -49.92 21.60 -20.43
N TYR A 84 -48.97 20.68 -20.24
CA TYR A 84 -49.28 19.38 -19.63
C TYR A 84 -49.87 19.50 -18.22
N ARG A 85 -49.43 20.49 -17.41
CA ARG A 85 -49.93 20.65 -16.04
C ARG A 85 -51.38 21.14 -16.00
N LEU A 86 -51.83 21.79 -17.07
CA LEU A 86 -53.20 22.30 -17.19
C LEU A 86 -54.21 21.18 -17.44
N VAL A 87 -53.74 20.05 -17.98
CA VAL A 87 -54.62 18.98 -18.41
C VAL A 87 -54.00 17.61 -18.10
N ASN A 88 -54.67 16.82 -17.28
CA ASN A 88 -54.18 15.52 -16.82
C ASN A 88 -54.90 14.36 -17.54
N GLN A 89 -54.81 14.30 -18.87
CA GLN A 89 -55.31 13.19 -19.67
C GLN A 89 -54.17 12.29 -20.15
N GLU A 90 -54.46 11.00 -20.37
CA GLU A 90 -53.44 10.02 -20.79
C GLU A 90 -52.87 10.35 -22.18
N GLN A 91 -53.74 10.72 -23.12
CA GLN A 91 -53.36 11.15 -24.47
C GLN A 91 -54.11 12.42 -24.84
N GLN A 92 -53.37 13.46 -25.17
CA GLN A 92 -53.93 14.78 -25.47
C GLN A 92 -53.04 15.57 -26.44
N PHE A 93 -53.66 16.43 -27.23
CA PHE A 93 -53.01 17.39 -28.10
C PHE A 93 -53.45 18.79 -27.74
N ILE A 94 -52.49 19.71 -27.69
CA ILE A 94 -52.72 21.09 -27.30
C ILE A 94 -52.18 21.99 -28.41
N LEU A 95 -53.08 22.75 -29.04
CA LEU A 95 -52.73 23.81 -29.97
C LEU A 95 -52.56 25.10 -29.19
N MET A 96 -51.37 25.69 -29.27
CA MET A 96 -50.98 26.86 -28.48
C MET A 96 -50.67 28.03 -29.39
N LEU A 97 -51.26 29.18 -29.07
CA LEU A 97 -50.91 30.49 -29.64
C LEU A 97 -50.18 31.28 -28.56
N HIS A 98 -48.94 31.63 -28.83
CA HIS A 98 -48.14 32.42 -27.90
C HIS A 98 -47.32 33.49 -28.60
N PHE A 99 -46.92 34.48 -27.82
CA PHE A 99 -46.17 35.63 -28.32
C PHE A 99 -44.83 35.72 -27.60
N CYS A 100 -43.75 35.65 -28.37
CA CYS A 100 -42.40 35.97 -27.91
C CYS A 100 -41.96 37.29 -28.55
N GLU A 101 -41.45 37.22 -29.79
CA GLU A 101 -41.14 38.39 -30.64
C GLU A 101 -42.19 38.57 -31.74
N LYS A 102 -42.79 37.46 -32.15
CA LYS A 102 -43.90 37.34 -33.10
C LYS A 102 -44.89 36.33 -32.55
N LEU A 103 -46.09 36.31 -33.14
CA LEU A 103 -47.05 35.24 -32.89
C LEU A 103 -46.45 33.91 -33.37
N GLU A 104 -46.47 32.92 -32.50
CA GLU A 104 -46.02 31.57 -32.78
C GLU A 104 -47.13 30.58 -32.46
N ILE A 105 -47.27 29.61 -33.36
CA ILE A 105 -48.32 28.59 -33.31
C ILE A 105 -47.62 27.26 -33.12
N THR A 106 -47.99 26.54 -32.06
CA THR A 106 -47.33 25.28 -31.70
C THR A 106 -48.37 24.24 -31.37
N LEU A 107 -48.34 23.10 -32.06
CA LEU A 107 -49.10 21.92 -31.70
C LEU A 107 -48.20 20.97 -30.92
N VAL A 108 -48.62 20.59 -29.72
CA VAL A 108 -47.91 19.63 -28.88
C VAL A 108 -48.81 18.46 -28.54
N GLY A 109 -48.26 17.25 -28.61
CA GLY A 109 -48.93 16.02 -28.20
C GLY A 109 -48.25 15.41 -26.98
N TYR A 110 -49.07 15.04 -26.00
CA TYR A 110 -48.64 14.37 -24.78
C TYR A 110 -49.15 12.94 -24.73
N PHE A 111 -48.28 12.04 -24.27
CA PHE A 111 -48.64 10.70 -23.84
C PHE A 111 -48.05 10.45 -22.46
N LYS A 112 -48.90 10.16 -21.47
CA LYS A 112 -48.48 9.95 -20.06
C LYS A 112 -47.58 11.06 -19.52
N GLY A 113 -47.86 12.29 -19.91
CA GLY A 113 -47.11 13.48 -19.50
C GLY A 113 -45.77 13.73 -20.17
N GLN A 114 -45.42 12.94 -21.17
CA GLN A 114 -44.22 13.14 -21.97
C GLN A 114 -44.60 13.68 -23.36
N ILE A 115 -43.78 14.59 -23.89
CA ILE A 115 -43.98 15.12 -25.25
C ILE A 115 -43.65 14.02 -26.25
N THR A 116 -44.64 13.61 -27.04
CA THR A 116 -44.48 12.63 -28.12
C THR A 116 -44.69 13.24 -29.50
N PHE A 117 -45.16 14.49 -29.57
CA PHE A 117 -45.28 15.26 -30.79
C PHE A 117 -45.07 16.73 -30.47
N LEU A 118 -44.29 17.45 -31.27
CA LEU A 118 -44.16 18.90 -31.19
C LEU A 118 -43.87 19.44 -32.58
N GLN A 119 -44.70 20.37 -33.05
CA GLN A 119 -44.52 21.01 -34.34
C GLN A 119 -44.96 22.48 -34.27
N SER A 120 -44.15 23.34 -34.87
CA SER A 120 -44.44 24.76 -35.03
C SER A 120 -45.03 25.04 -36.42
N PHE A 121 -45.92 26.02 -36.49
CA PHE A 121 -46.62 26.43 -37.70
C PHE A 121 -46.50 27.94 -37.91
N ASN A 122 -46.51 28.35 -39.16
CA ASN A 122 -46.54 29.77 -39.53
C ASN A 122 -47.98 30.30 -39.57
N GLU A 123 -48.94 29.45 -39.92
CA GLU A 123 -50.35 29.80 -40.09
C GLU A 123 -51.25 28.90 -39.24
N LEU A 124 -52.35 29.46 -38.73
CA LEU A 124 -53.32 28.72 -37.92
C LEU A 124 -53.98 27.60 -38.73
N GLN A 125 -54.29 27.87 -40.00
CA GLN A 125 -54.94 26.91 -40.89
C GLN A 125 -54.13 25.62 -41.05
N ASP A 126 -52.83 25.72 -41.30
CA ASP A 126 -51.92 24.56 -41.39
C ASP A 126 -51.94 23.72 -40.10
N SER A 127 -51.96 24.41 -38.95
CA SER A 127 -52.01 23.74 -37.65
C SER A 127 -53.34 23.02 -37.41
N LEU A 128 -54.45 23.58 -37.89
CA LEU A 128 -55.78 22.96 -37.82
C LEU A 128 -55.88 21.76 -38.74
N GLU A 129 -55.37 21.85 -39.97
CA GLU A 129 -55.28 20.71 -40.90
C GLU A 129 -54.45 19.58 -40.32
N LYS A 130 -53.29 19.91 -39.71
CA LYS A 130 -52.48 18.89 -39.04
C LYS A 130 -53.18 18.29 -37.83
N SER A 131 -53.90 19.10 -37.06
CA SER A 131 -54.70 18.63 -35.92
C SER A 131 -55.81 17.67 -36.38
N GLN A 132 -56.45 17.95 -37.53
CA GLN A 132 -57.45 17.06 -38.12
C GLN A 132 -56.83 15.72 -38.53
N GLU A 133 -55.68 15.72 -39.20
CA GLU A 133 -54.97 14.48 -39.55
C GLU A 133 -54.67 13.64 -38.29
N ILE A 134 -54.22 14.28 -37.21
CA ILE A 134 -53.94 13.63 -35.93
C ILE A 134 -55.23 13.08 -35.31
N PHE A 135 -56.32 13.83 -35.32
CA PHE A 135 -57.61 13.39 -34.80
C PHE A 135 -58.10 12.11 -35.50
N HIS A 136 -57.94 12.01 -36.82
CA HIS A 136 -58.30 10.79 -37.56
C HIS A 136 -57.47 9.57 -37.14
N ASN A 137 -56.18 9.78 -36.85
CA ASN A 137 -55.27 8.71 -36.41
C ASN A 137 -55.45 8.35 -34.92
N TYR A 138 -55.92 9.29 -34.10
CA TYR A 138 -56.08 9.15 -32.66
C TYR A 138 -57.46 9.68 -32.21
N PRO A 139 -58.56 9.00 -32.57
CA PRO A 139 -59.91 9.50 -32.33
C PRO A 139 -60.28 9.63 -30.85
N ASN A 140 -59.54 8.97 -29.96
CA ASN A 140 -59.74 9.02 -28.50
C ASN A 140 -58.87 10.08 -27.81
N ALA A 141 -58.02 10.80 -28.54
CA ALA A 141 -57.19 11.84 -27.95
C ALA A 141 -58.02 13.08 -27.64
N ASN A 142 -57.73 13.74 -26.52
CA ASN A 142 -58.38 15.00 -26.15
C ASN A 142 -57.66 16.16 -26.83
N PHE A 143 -58.41 17.16 -27.29
CA PHE A 143 -57.87 18.32 -28.01
C PHE A 143 -58.16 19.60 -27.25
N TYR A 144 -57.09 20.37 -26.99
CA TYR A 144 -57.15 21.60 -26.22
C TYR A 144 -56.59 22.76 -27.01
N PHE A 145 -57.19 23.92 -26.82
CA PHE A 145 -56.70 25.15 -27.41
C PHE A 145 -56.27 26.11 -26.31
N TRP A 146 -55.06 26.65 -26.41
CA TRP A 146 -54.56 27.63 -25.46
C TRP A 146 -54.01 28.86 -26.19
N ASP A 147 -54.76 29.95 -26.11
CA ASP A 147 -54.23 31.27 -26.44
C ASP A 147 -53.69 31.94 -25.18
N THR A 148 -52.37 32.08 -25.10
CA THR A 148 -51.70 32.70 -23.94
C THR A 148 -52.02 34.19 -23.79
N GLN A 149 -52.54 34.84 -24.82
CA GLN A 149 -52.96 36.25 -24.83
C GLN A 149 -54.49 36.41 -24.68
N GLY A 150 -55.26 35.33 -24.89
CA GLY A 150 -56.72 35.31 -24.77
C GLY A 150 -57.46 36.17 -25.81
N GLN A 151 -56.90 36.34 -27.01
CA GLN A 151 -57.45 37.20 -28.07
C GLN A 151 -58.21 36.44 -29.15
N THR A 152 -58.04 35.12 -29.23
CA THR A 152 -58.60 34.28 -30.29
C THR A 152 -60.01 33.83 -29.95
N GLN A 153 -60.96 34.06 -30.86
CA GLN A 153 -62.34 33.60 -30.72
C GLN A 153 -62.47 32.11 -31.09
N GLU A 154 -63.23 31.35 -30.30
CA GLU A 154 -63.42 29.89 -30.44
C GLU A 154 -63.95 29.48 -31.83
N GLU A 155 -64.73 30.34 -32.48
CA GLU A 155 -65.27 30.14 -33.84
C GLU A 155 -64.18 29.93 -34.91
N SER A 156 -62.94 30.35 -34.64
CA SER A 156 -61.81 30.20 -35.57
C SER A 156 -61.17 28.81 -35.58
N LEU A 157 -61.55 27.90 -34.68
CA LEU A 157 -60.89 26.60 -34.47
C LEU A 157 -61.47 25.45 -35.31
N GLY A 158 -62.47 25.74 -36.15
CA GLY A 158 -63.14 24.77 -37.01
C GLY A 158 -64.04 23.80 -36.23
N ASN A 159 -64.93 23.10 -36.96
CA ASN A 159 -66.03 22.32 -36.34
C ASN A 159 -65.76 20.81 -36.20
N LEU A 160 -64.67 20.30 -36.79
CA LEU A 160 -64.40 18.85 -36.85
C LEU A 160 -63.84 18.28 -35.54
N ILE A 161 -63.12 19.09 -34.78
CA ILE A 161 -62.50 18.72 -33.51
C ILE A 161 -63.22 19.50 -32.42
N LYS A 162 -63.65 18.81 -31.35
CA LYS A 162 -64.16 19.49 -30.16
C LYS A 162 -62.98 19.99 -29.34
N TRP A 163 -62.61 21.25 -29.54
CA TRP A 163 -61.56 21.91 -28.77
C TRP A 163 -62.06 22.31 -27.39
N GLU A 164 -61.31 21.97 -26.35
CA GLU A 164 -61.51 22.52 -25.01
C GLU A 164 -60.56 23.72 -24.82
N VAL A 165 -61.12 24.92 -24.63
CA VAL A 165 -60.34 26.15 -24.49
C VAL A 165 -59.75 26.26 -23.08
N LEU A 166 -58.43 26.36 -22.99
CA LEU A 166 -57.68 26.56 -21.77
C LEU A 166 -57.49 28.06 -21.50
N ASN A 167 -58.02 28.54 -20.37
CA ASN A 167 -57.84 29.92 -19.90
C ASN A 167 -57.23 29.95 -18.49
N PRO A 168 -56.00 29.43 -18.31
CA PRO A 168 -55.35 29.43 -17.01
C PRO A 168 -54.98 30.85 -16.57
N LYS A 169 -55.02 31.12 -15.26
CA LYS A 169 -54.42 32.36 -14.73
C LYS A 169 -52.89 32.18 -14.72
N LEU A 170 -52.16 33.20 -15.16
CA LEU A 170 -50.69 33.19 -15.18
C LEU A 170 -50.05 32.92 -13.81
N GLU A 171 -50.72 33.31 -12.73
CA GLU A 171 -50.31 33.05 -11.34
C GLU A 171 -50.30 31.54 -11.02
N ASP A 172 -51.25 30.77 -11.55
CA ASP A 172 -51.36 29.32 -11.37
C ASP A 172 -50.27 28.54 -12.14
N LEU A 173 -49.57 29.20 -13.07
CA LEU A 173 -48.50 28.61 -13.88
C LEU A 173 -47.11 28.75 -13.24
N THR A 174 -47.00 29.42 -12.08
CA THR A 174 -45.75 29.55 -11.32
C THR A 174 -45.40 28.27 -10.57
N LEU A 175 -45.05 27.23 -11.32
CA LEU A 175 -44.71 25.93 -10.76
C LEU A 175 -43.21 25.81 -10.50
N GLU A 176 -42.84 25.38 -9.29
CA GLU A 176 -41.46 25.08 -8.89
C GLU A 176 -40.84 23.90 -9.69
N GLU A 177 -41.67 23.14 -10.41
CA GLU A 177 -41.29 21.96 -11.19
C GLU A 177 -41.56 22.13 -12.71
N SER A 178 -41.56 23.36 -13.22
CA SER A 178 -41.57 23.60 -14.67
C SER A 178 -40.15 23.47 -15.26
N TRP A 179 -40.08 23.12 -16.55
CA TRP A 179 -38.83 23.08 -17.30
C TRP A 179 -38.33 24.51 -17.50
N ASN A 180 -37.48 24.95 -16.57
CA ASN A 180 -36.89 26.27 -16.54
C ASN A 180 -35.44 26.18 -17.01
N PHE A 181 -35.11 26.93 -18.04
CA PHE A 181 -33.78 26.94 -18.63
C PHE A 181 -33.06 28.21 -18.22
N ASN A 182 -31.86 28.02 -17.66
CA ASN A 182 -30.91 29.09 -17.42
C ASN A 182 -29.63 28.83 -18.22
N PRO A 183 -29.52 29.33 -19.45
CA PRO A 183 -28.34 29.16 -20.29
C PRO A 183 -27.08 29.84 -19.71
N LEU A 184 -27.22 30.77 -18.74
CA LEU A 184 -26.11 31.39 -18.03
C LEU A 184 -25.66 30.59 -16.79
N GLU A 185 -26.31 29.47 -16.46
CA GLU A 185 -25.77 28.55 -15.46
C GLU A 185 -24.35 28.17 -15.87
N LYS A 186 -23.43 28.34 -14.92
CA LYS A 186 -22.00 28.16 -15.18
C LYS A 186 -21.80 26.79 -15.84
N PRO A 187 -20.99 26.71 -16.91
CA PRO A 187 -20.61 25.41 -17.45
C PRO A 187 -20.12 24.55 -16.30
N ILE A 188 -20.60 23.29 -16.28
CA ILE A 188 -20.18 22.29 -15.30
C ILE A 188 -18.64 22.40 -15.21
N PRO A 189 -18.07 22.69 -14.04
CA PRO A 189 -16.65 23.02 -13.93
C PRO A 189 -15.83 21.93 -14.61
N PHE A 190 -14.81 22.31 -15.40
CA PHE A 190 -14.04 21.43 -16.28
C PHE A 190 -13.72 20.05 -15.65
N TRP A 191 -13.36 20.04 -14.37
CA TRP A 191 -13.08 18.85 -13.53
C TRP A 191 -14.23 17.82 -13.42
N LYS A 192 -15.46 18.21 -13.74
CA LYS A 192 -16.69 17.37 -13.76
C LYS A 192 -17.12 16.99 -15.19
N GLN A 193 -16.49 17.53 -16.24
CA GLN A 193 -16.72 17.14 -17.63
C GLN A 193 -15.84 15.93 -17.99
N LYS A 194 -16.30 15.02 -18.87
CA LYS A 194 -15.57 13.80 -19.26
C LYS A 194 -14.10 14.08 -19.62
N MET A 195 -13.85 15.12 -20.41
CA MET A 195 -12.50 15.53 -20.83
C MET A 195 -11.61 15.99 -19.66
N GLY A 196 -12.20 16.63 -18.65
CA GLY A 196 -11.51 17.00 -17.42
C GLY A 196 -11.30 15.82 -16.47
N ILE A 197 -12.19 14.83 -16.46
CA ILE A 197 -11.99 13.55 -15.76
C ILE A 197 -10.84 12.78 -16.43
N THR A 198 -10.76 12.74 -17.76
CA THR A 198 -9.63 12.11 -18.47
C THR A 198 -8.32 12.84 -18.20
N LEU A 199 -8.31 14.19 -18.19
CA LEU A 199 -7.12 14.97 -17.83
C LEU A 199 -6.72 14.82 -16.35
N LEU A 200 -7.67 14.76 -15.43
CA LEU A 200 -7.44 14.43 -14.02
C LEU A 200 -6.85 13.04 -13.86
N SER A 201 -7.40 12.04 -14.57
CA SER A 201 -6.92 10.65 -14.57
C SER A 201 -5.53 10.53 -15.20
N GLY A 202 -5.25 11.34 -16.23
CA GLY A 202 -3.93 11.49 -16.82
C GLY A 202 -2.93 12.13 -15.86
N ALA A 203 -3.31 13.21 -15.17
CA ALA A 203 -2.47 13.87 -14.17
C ALA A 203 -2.21 12.95 -12.96
N THR A 204 -3.23 12.23 -12.46
CA THR A 204 -3.04 11.21 -11.41
C THR A 204 -2.22 10.04 -11.92
N GLY A 205 -2.38 9.62 -13.18
CA GLY A 205 -1.54 8.60 -13.82
C GLY A 205 -0.07 9.03 -13.94
N VAL A 206 0.21 10.29 -14.26
CA VAL A 206 1.56 10.86 -14.29
C VAL A 206 2.13 11.02 -12.88
N ILE A 207 1.32 11.48 -11.91
CA ILE A 207 1.73 11.60 -10.51
C ILE A 207 2.04 10.21 -9.93
N CYS A 208 1.19 9.21 -10.13
CA CYS A 208 1.44 7.83 -9.74
C CYS A 208 2.63 7.23 -10.51
N GLY A 209 2.76 7.52 -11.81
CA GLY A 209 3.85 7.07 -12.67
C GLY A 209 5.21 7.69 -12.33
N LEU A 210 5.26 8.85 -11.67
CA LEU A 210 6.49 9.48 -11.18
C LEU A 210 6.76 9.14 -9.71
N LEU A 211 5.73 9.08 -8.87
CA LEU A 211 5.87 8.76 -7.44
C LEU A 211 6.19 7.28 -7.21
N TYR A 212 5.69 6.36 -8.04
CA TYR A 212 5.95 4.93 -7.89
C TYR A 212 7.42 4.55 -8.14
N PRO A 213 8.09 5.05 -9.20
CA PRO A 213 9.55 4.88 -9.37
C PRO A 213 10.37 5.57 -8.27
N LEU A 214 9.92 6.73 -7.77
CA LEU A 214 10.58 7.41 -6.65
C LEU A 214 10.47 6.60 -5.35
N PHE A 215 9.31 6.00 -5.09
CA PHE A 215 9.09 5.13 -3.94
C PHE A 215 9.91 3.83 -4.05
N LEU A 216 9.94 3.21 -5.24
CA LEU A 216 10.77 2.04 -5.52
C LEU A 216 12.26 2.35 -5.37
N SER A 217 12.74 3.49 -5.87
CA SER A 217 14.15 3.87 -5.73
C SER A 217 14.53 4.15 -4.27
N LEU A 218 13.61 4.69 -3.46
CA LEU A 218 13.81 4.87 -2.02
C LEU A 218 13.85 3.53 -1.26
N LEU A 219 13.01 2.56 -1.65
CA LEU A 219 13.06 1.20 -1.11
C LEU A 219 14.37 0.49 -1.46
N ILE A 220 14.81 0.56 -2.72
CA ILE A 220 16.10 -0.01 -3.17
C ILE A 220 17.27 0.64 -2.42
N PHE A 221 17.22 1.95 -2.19
CA PHE A 221 18.24 2.66 -1.42
C PHE A 221 18.30 2.18 0.04
N LEU A 222 17.14 2.01 0.68
CA LEU A 222 17.06 1.47 2.05
C LEU A 222 17.54 0.01 2.13
N GLU A 223 17.20 -0.81 1.14
CA GLU A 223 17.62 -2.20 1.05
C GLU A 223 19.14 -2.32 0.82
N ASN A 224 19.71 -1.48 -0.04
CA ASN A 224 21.16 -1.41 -0.25
C ASN A 224 21.90 -1.02 1.04
N LYS A 225 21.38 -0.05 1.80
CA LYS A 225 21.97 0.34 3.08
C LYS A 225 21.93 -0.78 4.11
N ASN A 226 20.84 -1.55 4.14
CA ASN A 226 20.75 -2.75 4.99
C ASN A 226 21.72 -3.84 4.52
N HIS A 227 21.89 -4.02 3.21
CA HIS A 227 22.82 -5.00 2.66
C HIS A 227 24.29 -4.64 2.96
N GLU A 228 24.66 -3.36 2.85
CA GLU A 228 25.99 -2.87 3.27
C GLU A 228 26.24 -3.11 4.76
N ASN A 229 25.24 -2.83 5.61
CA ASN A 229 25.36 -3.04 7.06
C ASN A 229 25.50 -4.53 7.41
N LEU A 230 24.70 -5.40 6.76
CA LEU A 230 24.83 -6.86 6.91
C LEU A 230 26.18 -7.36 6.42
N LYS A 231 26.70 -6.84 5.30
CA LYS A 231 28.02 -7.19 4.77
C LYS A 231 29.14 -6.78 5.74
N ALA A 232 29.06 -5.59 6.33
CA ALA A 232 30.00 -5.14 7.36
C ALA A 232 29.93 -6.00 8.63
N GLN A 233 28.74 -6.43 9.05
CA GLN A 233 28.57 -7.36 10.17
C GLN A 233 29.19 -8.73 9.88
N ILE A 234 28.97 -9.29 8.68
CA ILE A 234 29.57 -10.56 8.26
C ILE A 234 31.10 -10.45 8.23
N GLU A 235 31.65 -9.36 7.69
CA GLU A 235 33.10 -9.16 7.64
C GLU A 235 33.71 -9.06 9.05
N ASN A 236 33.05 -8.36 9.97
CA ASN A 236 33.47 -8.27 11.36
C ASN A 236 33.39 -9.62 12.08
N GLN A 237 32.33 -10.41 11.85
CA GLN A 237 32.21 -11.76 12.40
C GLN A 237 33.28 -12.71 11.85
N ASN A 238 33.58 -12.64 10.56
CA ASN A 238 34.65 -13.44 9.94
C ASN A 238 36.03 -13.08 10.49
N LYS A 239 36.33 -11.79 10.71
CA LYS A 239 37.58 -11.35 11.36
C LYS A 239 37.67 -11.91 12.78
N ALA A 240 36.60 -11.82 13.57
CA ALA A 240 36.56 -12.36 14.92
C ALA A 240 36.79 -13.89 14.95
N LEU A 241 36.18 -14.63 14.02
CA LEU A 241 36.39 -16.07 13.86
C LEU A 241 37.84 -16.41 13.49
N GLN A 242 38.47 -15.66 12.58
CA GLN A 242 39.88 -15.85 12.22
C GLN A 242 40.81 -15.63 13.42
N THR A 243 40.56 -14.59 14.24
CA THR A 243 41.33 -14.35 15.47
C THR A 243 41.15 -15.50 16.47
N GLN A 244 39.94 -16.04 16.63
CA GLN A 244 39.71 -17.22 17.48
C GLN A 244 40.48 -18.45 16.97
N MET A 245 40.46 -18.73 15.66
CA MET A 245 41.21 -19.86 15.09
C MET A 245 42.73 -19.73 15.32
N GLN A 246 43.29 -18.52 15.20
CA GLN A 246 44.70 -18.29 15.51
C GLN A 246 45.04 -18.56 16.97
N ASN A 247 44.19 -18.13 17.91
CA ASN A 247 44.36 -18.39 19.33
C ASN A 247 44.29 -19.89 19.67
N TYR A 248 43.34 -20.63 19.07
CA TYR A 248 43.27 -22.09 19.21
C TYR A 248 44.55 -22.78 18.71
N THR A 249 45.11 -22.31 17.59
CA THR A 249 46.33 -22.88 17.02
C THR A 249 47.55 -22.63 17.91
N MET A 250 47.63 -21.47 18.58
CA MET A 250 48.68 -21.19 19.58
C MET A 250 48.55 -22.08 20.82
N LEU A 251 47.34 -22.21 21.38
CA LEU A 251 47.09 -23.06 22.55
C LEU A 251 47.41 -24.54 22.27
N GLN A 252 47.14 -25.02 21.05
CA GLN A 252 47.49 -26.38 20.64
C GLN A 252 49.01 -26.60 20.55
N LYS A 253 49.78 -25.61 20.12
CA LYS A 253 51.25 -25.68 20.13
C LYS A 253 51.80 -25.71 21.55
N GLU A 254 51.23 -24.92 22.45
CA GLU A 254 51.62 -24.93 23.86
C GLU A 254 51.33 -26.27 24.53
N SER A 255 50.20 -26.91 24.23
CA SER A 255 49.86 -28.22 24.82
C SER A 255 50.83 -29.33 24.36
N VAL A 256 51.21 -29.35 23.08
CA VAL A 256 52.18 -30.30 22.53
C VAL A 256 53.55 -30.11 23.19
N ALA A 257 54.01 -28.86 23.31
CA ALA A 257 55.27 -28.56 23.99
C ALA A 257 55.26 -28.96 25.47
N LEU A 258 54.11 -28.83 26.15
CA LEU A 258 53.95 -29.30 27.53
C LEU A 258 54.02 -30.83 27.63
N GLN A 259 53.42 -31.53 26.67
CA GLN A 259 53.38 -32.99 26.62
C GLN A 259 54.77 -33.59 26.34
N GLU A 260 55.57 -32.99 25.46
CA GLU A 260 56.97 -33.38 25.24
C GLU A 260 57.82 -33.22 26.51
N LYS A 261 57.64 -32.11 27.25
CA LYS A 261 58.30 -31.92 28.54
C LYS A 261 57.91 -32.98 29.56
N TYR A 262 56.64 -33.37 29.60
CA TYR A 262 56.15 -34.41 30.50
C TYR A 262 56.77 -35.78 30.19
N GLU A 263 56.81 -36.20 28.92
CA GLU A 263 57.43 -37.48 28.53
C GLU A 263 58.94 -37.52 28.81
N THR A 264 59.64 -36.40 28.60
CA THR A 264 61.07 -36.27 28.94
C THR A 264 61.32 -36.47 30.43
N LEU A 265 60.50 -35.85 31.28
CA LEU A 265 60.60 -35.98 32.73
C LEU A 265 60.32 -37.43 33.20
N LYS A 266 59.31 -38.07 32.60
CA LYS A 266 58.93 -39.46 32.90
C LYS A 266 60.05 -40.44 32.55
N GLN A 267 60.74 -40.23 31.43
CA GLN A 267 61.88 -41.06 31.03
C GLN A 267 63.05 -40.91 32.00
N SER A 268 63.39 -39.66 32.38
CA SER A 268 64.45 -39.40 33.37
C SER A 268 64.16 -40.06 34.72
N PHE A 269 62.90 -40.07 35.16
CA PHE A 269 62.51 -40.76 36.40
C PHE A 269 62.76 -42.27 36.33
N LYS A 270 62.40 -42.91 35.20
CA LYS A 270 62.60 -44.34 34.96
C LYS A 270 64.08 -44.72 34.92
N ASP A 271 64.89 -43.89 34.27
CA ASP A 271 66.35 -44.10 34.19
C ASP A 271 67.00 -44.00 35.58
N ASN A 272 66.55 -43.05 36.40
CA ASN A 272 67.01 -42.90 37.79
C ASN A 272 66.60 -44.10 38.67
N GLU A 273 65.37 -44.60 38.54
CA GLU A 273 64.91 -45.78 39.27
C GLU A 273 65.77 -47.01 38.94
N GLN A 274 66.07 -47.24 37.66
CA GLN A 274 66.92 -48.35 37.23
C GLN A 274 68.37 -48.22 37.73
N PHE A 275 68.90 -46.99 37.76
CA PHE A 275 70.21 -46.72 38.33
C PHE A 275 70.26 -47.08 39.83
N LEU A 276 69.25 -46.65 40.60
CA LEU A 276 69.17 -46.93 42.04
C LEU A 276 69.06 -48.42 42.34
N GLN A 277 68.24 -49.17 41.59
CA GLN A 277 68.14 -50.63 41.76
C GLN A 277 69.49 -51.32 41.56
N LYS A 278 70.23 -50.96 40.50
CA LYS A 278 71.58 -51.51 40.25
C LYS A 278 72.58 -51.12 41.33
N PHE A 279 72.54 -49.88 41.80
CA PHE A 279 73.45 -49.37 42.83
C PHE A 279 73.29 -50.10 44.17
N LEU A 280 72.04 -50.34 44.60
CA LEU A 280 71.73 -51.04 45.85
C LEU A 280 72.15 -52.51 45.82
N HIS A 281 72.03 -53.21 44.69
CA HIS A 281 72.48 -54.61 44.60
C HIS A 281 74.00 -54.79 44.69
N THR A 282 74.77 -53.76 44.34
CA THR A 282 76.23 -53.86 44.23
C THR A 282 76.93 -53.51 45.55
N ASN A 283 76.24 -52.87 46.49
CA ASN A 283 76.83 -52.37 47.74
C ASN A 283 76.02 -52.83 48.97
N PRO A 284 76.14 -54.10 49.40
CA PRO A 284 75.30 -54.69 50.45
C PRO A 284 75.36 -53.95 51.79
N ARG A 285 76.47 -53.27 52.09
CA ARG A 285 76.60 -52.43 53.29
C ARG A 285 75.73 -51.16 53.23
N ILE A 286 75.65 -50.53 52.06
CA ILE A 286 74.81 -49.35 51.82
C ILE A 286 73.33 -49.77 51.93
N THR A 287 72.98 -50.94 51.39
CA THR A 287 71.64 -51.53 51.49
C THR A 287 71.27 -51.81 52.94
N GLN A 288 72.13 -52.48 53.71
CA GLN A 288 71.87 -52.78 55.13
C GLN A 288 71.72 -51.52 55.98
N PHE A 289 72.46 -50.45 55.67
CA PHE A 289 72.29 -49.17 56.35
C PHE A 289 70.95 -48.53 55.99
N PHE A 290 70.63 -48.41 54.70
CA PHE A 290 69.36 -47.81 54.27
C PHE A 290 68.13 -48.62 54.66
N ASP A 291 68.18 -49.95 54.70
CA ASP A 291 67.07 -50.78 55.19
C ASP A 291 66.73 -50.48 56.65
N LYS A 292 67.74 -50.14 57.48
CA LYS A 292 67.54 -49.78 58.88
C LYS A 292 67.02 -48.35 59.04
N ILE A 293 67.45 -47.42 58.20
CA ILE A 293 67.12 -46.00 58.36
C ILE A 293 65.91 -45.55 57.52
N ASN A 294 65.53 -46.27 56.47
CA ASN A 294 64.40 -45.93 55.60
C ASN A 294 63.07 -45.76 56.36
N PRO A 295 62.68 -46.64 57.29
CA PRO A 295 61.45 -46.43 58.08
C PRO A 295 61.49 -45.14 58.91
N LEU A 296 62.67 -44.76 59.40
CA LEU A 296 62.87 -43.52 60.17
C LEU A 296 62.81 -42.29 59.25
N LEU A 297 63.40 -42.37 58.05
CA LEU A 297 63.35 -41.32 57.04
C LEU A 297 61.91 -41.07 56.57
N GLU A 298 61.12 -42.12 56.34
CA GLU A 298 59.71 -42.01 55.94
C GLU A 298 58.85 -41.40 57.05
N LEU A 299 59.00 -41.87 58.30
CA LEU A 299 58.26 -41.37 59.45
C LEU A 299 58.52 -39.88 59.69
N GLN A 300 59.77 -39.44 59.51
CA GLN A 300 60.18 -38.05 59.68
C GLN A 300 60.05 -37.19 58.41
N LYS A 301 59.56 -37.77 57.31
CA LYS A 301 59.43 -37.12 55.98
C LYS A 301 60.73 -36.49 55.48
N ILE A 302 61.85 -37.13 55.75
CA ILE A 302 63.19 -36.68 55.33
C ILE A 302 63.52 -37.31 53.99
N LYS A 303 64.04 -36.51 53.07
CA LYS A 303 64.54 -36.96 51.77
C LYS A 303 66.04 -36.84 51.72
N ILE A 304 66.66 -37.65 50.86
CA ILE A 304 68.09 -37.58 50.57
C ILE A 304 68.24 -36.93 49.19
N ALA A 305 68.82 -35.73 49.16
CA ALA A 305 69.10 -35.01 47.92
C ALA A 305 70.45 -35.42 47.31
N TYR A 306 71.37 -35.90 48.14
CA TYR A 306 72.69 -36.36 47.70
C TYR A 306 73.18 -37.46 48.64
N PHE A 307 73.82 -38.47 48.06
CA PHE A 307 74.47 -39.53 48.79
C PHE A 307 75.79 -39.89 48.11
N ASN A 308 76.86 -39.92 48.89
CA ASN A 308 78.16 -40.40 48.49
C ASN A 308 78.72 -41.32 49.57
N SER A 309 79.39 -42.38 49.14
CA SER A 309 79.94 -43.39 50.03
C SER A 309 81.43 -43.57 49.75
N LYS A 310 82.24 -43.37 50.79
CA LYS A 310 83.68 -43.60 50.73
C LYS A 310 84.10 -44.46 51.92
N GLN A 311 84.31 -45.75 51.66
CA GLN A 311 84.68 -46.76 52.66
C GLN A 311 83.63 -46.88 53.79
N ASP A 312 83.96 -46.44 55.00
CA ASP A 312 83.13 -46.52 56.21
C ASP A 312 82.37 -45.21 56.47
N VAL A 313 82.51 -44.22 55.58
CA VAL A 313 81.98 -42.88 55.77
C VAL A 313 81.00 -42.55 54.66
N PHE A 314 79.80 -42.15 55.05
CA PHE A 314 78.74 -41.69 54.17
C PHE A 314 78.59 -40.17 54.29
N GLU A 315 78.57 -39.52 53.15
CA GLU A 315 78.30 -38.09 52.98
C GLU A 315 76.89 -37.98 52.41
N ILE A 316 75.97 -37.37 53.17
CA ILE A 316 74.56 -37.36 52.86
C ILE A 316 74.02 -35.94 52.98
N LEU A 317 73.32 -35.47 51.94
CA LEU A 317 72.55 -34.22 52.00
C LEU A 317 71.09 -34.55 52.28
N PHE A 318 70.65 -34.28 53.50
CA PHE A 318 69.26 -34.47 53.92
C PHE A 318 68.42 -33.22 53.69
N VAL A 319 67.15 -33.44 53.38
CA VAL A 319 66.13 -32.40 53.14
C VAL A 319 64.91 -32.72 53.96
N GLY A 320 64.54 -31.82 54.86
CA GLY A 320 63.34 -31.96 55.70
C GLY A 320 63.44 -31.12 56.97
N ALA A 321 62.29 -30.81 57.56
CA ALA A 321 62.23 -30.01 58.79
C ALA A 321 62.77 -30.76 60.02
N ASN A 322 62.73 -32.09 60.02
CA ASN A 322 63.03 -32.93 61.20
C ASN A 322 64.41 -33.60 61.12
N VAL A 323 65.32 -33.10 60.29
CA VAL A 323 66.62 -33.74 60.06
C VAL A 323 67.45 -33.81 61.33
N ILE A 324 67.46 -32.76 62.15
CA ILE A 324 68.23 -32.75 63.40
C ILE A 324 67.74 -33.84 64.37
N GLU A 325 66.42 -33.95 64.58
CA GLU A 325 65.82 -35.01 65.41
C GLU A 325 66.14 -36.42 64.88
N PHE A 326 66.15 -36.59 63.56
CA PHE A 326 66.54 -37.85 62.94
C PHE A 326 68.02 -38.21 63.18
N LEU A 327 68.92 -37.24 63.11
CA LEU A 327 70.34 -37.47 63.40
C LEU A 327 70.56 -37.86 64.87
N GLU A 328 69.85 -37.23 65.80
CA GLU A 328 69.89 -37.61 67.22
C GLU A 328 69.43 -39.06 67.43
N LEU A 329 68.35 -39.48 66.75
CA LEU A 329 67.86 -40.85 66.80
C LEU A 329 68.85 -41.86 66.20
N LEU A 330 69.59 -41.48 65.16
CA LEU A 330 70.62 -42.35 64.57
C LEU A 330 71.77 -42.61 65.56
N GLU A 331 72.22 -41.58 66.27
CA GLU A 331 73.29 -41.73 67.26
C GLU A 331 72.83 -42.49 68.52
N GLN A 332 71.62 -42.17 69.04
CA GLN A 332 71.06 -42.83 70.22
C GLN A 332 70.85 -44.34 70.02
N ASN A 333 70.44 -44.75 68.81
CA ASN A 333 70.24 -46.16 68.47
C ASN A 333 71.54 -46.86 68.00
N HIS A 334 72.69 -46.21 68.10
CA HIS A 334 73.99 -46.71 67.64
C HIS A 334 73.99 -47.18 66.17
N LEU A 335 73.20 -46.53 65.32
CA LEU A 335 73.06 -46.88 63.90
C LEU A 335 74.14 -46.22 63.02
N ALA A 336 74.65 -45.07 63.45
CA ALA A 336 75.77 -44.36 62.84
C ALA A 336 76.40 -43.40 63.86
N HIS A 337 77.62 -42.95 63.59
CA HIS A 337 78.29 -41.90 64.36
C HIS A 337 78.46 -40.63 63.52
N LEU A 338 78.02 -39.48 64.04
CA LEU A 338 78.09 -38.19 63.34
C LEU A 338 79.53 -37.64 63.38
N GLU A 339 80.19 -37.51 62.22
CA GLU A 339 81.52 -36.89 62.10
C GLU A 339 81.43 -35.37 61.87
N SER A 340 80.49 -34.91 61.03
CA SER A 340 80.28 -33.49 60.77
C SER A 340 78.85 -33.18 60.33
N LEU A 341 78.39 -31.99 60.66
CA LEU A 341 77.08 -31.43 60.28
C LEU A 341 77.27 -29.99 59.78
N GLU A 342 76.76 -29.70 58.60
CA GLU A 342 76.73 -28.36 58.01
C GLU A 342 75.34 -28.06 57.44
N GLU A 343 74.75 -26.93 57.80
CA GLU A 343 73.46 -26.48 57.28
C GLU A 343 73.67 -25.51 56.11
N ILE A 344 73.04 -25.80 54.97
CA ILE A 344 73.14 -25.03 53.73
C ILE A 344 71.71 -24.72 53.26
N GLU A 345 71.21 -23.51 53.56
CA GLU A 345 69.92 -22.99 53.09
C GLU A 345 68.74 -23.98 53.23
N GLY A 346 68.61 -24.64 54.38
CA GLY A 346 67.55 -25.61 54.66
C GLY A 346 67.82 -27.04 54.20
N PHE A 347 69.03 -27.31 53.70
CA PHE A 347 69.60 -28.64 53.50
C PHE A 347 70.63 -28.91 54.59
N TYR A 348 70.74 -30.16 55.04
CA TYR A 348 71.74 -30.56 56.03
C TYR A 348 72.72 -31.51 55.38
N PHE A 349 73.96 -31.05 55.18
CA PHE A 349 75.05 -31.88 54.73
C PHE A 349 75.69 -32.56 55.94
N VAL A 350 75.68 -33.88 55.91
CA VAL A 350 76.03 -34.70 57.06
C VAL A 350 77.06 -35.72 56.63
N ARG A 351 78.11 -35.85 57.44
CA ARG A 351 79.08 -36.93 57.30
C ARG A 351 78.93 -37.87 58.49
N ILE A 352 78.60 -39.12 58.19
CA ILE A 352 78.38 -40.16 59.20
C ILE A 352 79.30 -41.35 58.96
N LYS A 353 79.79 -41.95 60.03
CA LYS A 353 80.53 -43.20 60.00
C LYS A 353 79.61 -44.36 60.37
N VAL A 354 79.57 -45.40 59.54
CA VAL A 354 78.62 -46.53 59.63
C VAL A 354 79.32 -47.86 59.83
#